data_AF-A0A919XI53-F1
#
_entry.id   AF-A0A919XI53-F1
#
_cell.length_a   1.000
_cell.length_b   1.000
_cell.length_c   1.000
_cell.angle_alpha   90.00
_cell.angle_beta   90.00
_cell.angle_gamma   90.00
#
_symmetry.space_group_name_H-M   'P 1'
#
loop_
_entity.id
_entity.type
_entity.pdbx_description
1 polymer ?
#
loop_
_entity_poly.entity_id
_entity_poly.type
_entity_poly.pdbx_seq_one_letter_code
_entity_poly.pdbx_strand_id
1 'polypeptide(L)' 'MRPAGIIELGASPTHKKAFYGVVKPLITGEDRDFVYVAPRIRARVKMRNWTRAGMLRTLMFTEFIV' A
#
# COMPACT_ATOMS: atom_id res chain seq x y z
N MET A 1 -4.54 13.95 -1.55
CA MET A 1 -3.58 12.91 -1.11
C MET A 1 -2.47 12.82 -2.17
N ARG A 2 -1.20 12.66 -1.81
CA ARG A 2 -0.09 12.51 -2.78
C ARG A 2 0.45 11.08 -2.73
N PRO A 3 0.67 10.40 -3.88
CA PRO A 3 1.29 9.09 -3.87
C PRO A 3 2.73 9.20 -3.38
N ALA A 4 3.19 8.18 -2.65
CA ALA A 4 4.56 8.12 -2.11
C ALA A 4 5.40 6.98 -2.71
N GLY A 5 4.78 6.06 -3.46
CA GLY A 5 5.44 4.90 -4.08
C GLY A 5 4.52 3.69 -4.18
N ILE A 6 5.04 2.61 -4.77
CA ILE A 6 4.37 1.30 -4.89
C ILE A 6 5.11 0.30 -4.00
N ILE A 7 4.37 -0.48 -3.22
CA ILE A 7 4.94 -1.51 -2.35
C ILE A 7 4.83 -2.86 -3.06
N GLU A 8 5.96 -3.40 -3.52
CA GLU A 8 6.00 -4.68 -4.26
C GLU A 8 6.59 -5.83 -3.42
N LEU A 9 7.26 -5.51 -2.31
CA LEU A 9 8.01 -6.46 -1.49
C LEU A 9 7.47 -6.56 -0.05
N GLY A 10 7.74 -7.69 0.61
CA GLY A 10 7.49 -7.88 2.06
C GLY A 10 6.07 -8.32 2.45
N ALA A 11 5.09 -8.21 1.55
CA ALA A 11 3.74 -8.70 1.82
C ALA A 11 3.66 -10.23 1.69
N SER A 12 3.56 -10.93 2.83
CA SER A 12 3.33 -12.38 2.89
C SER A 12 1.90 -12.74 2.41
N PRO A 13 1.64 -14.02 2.06
CA PRO A 13 0.28 -14.48 1.72
C PRO A 13 -0.75 -14.17 2.81
N THR A 14 -0.36 -14.28 4.09
CA THR A 14 -1.20 -13.94 5.24
C THR A 14 -1.58 -12.46 5.24
N HIS A 15 -0.62 -11.57 4.99
CA HIS A 15 -0.88 -10.12 4.90
C HIS A 15 -1.85 -9.80 3.76
N LYS A 16 -1.65 -10.42 2.59
CA LYS A 16 -2.55 -10.25 1.44
C LYS A 16 -3.97 -10.71 1.77
N LYS A 17 -4.12 -11.88 2.39
CA LYS A 17 -5.44 -12.40 2.81
C LYS A 17 -6.13 -11.47 3.79
N ALA A 18 -5.41 -10.94 4.78
CA ALA A 18 -5.95 -9.98 5.74
C ALA A 18 -6.42 -8.69 5.04
N PHE A 19 -5.61 -8.15 4.12
CA PHE A 19 -5.97 -6.98 3.33
C PHE A 19 -7.24 -7.21 2.50
N TYR A 20 -7.31 -8.31 1.75
CA TYR A 20 -8.49 -8.63 0.94
C TYR A 20 -9.76 -8.86 1.76
N GLY A 21 -9.62 -9.28 3.04
CA GLY A 21 -10.74 -9.41 3.96
C GLY A 21 -11.40 -8.08 4.34
N VAL A 22 -10.66 -6.97 4.29
CA VAL A 22 -11.15 -5.65 4.74
C VAL A 22 -11.32 -4.63 3.61
N VAL A 23 -10.69 -4.84 2.45
CA VAL A 23 -10.61 -3.82 1.39
C VAL A 23 -11.89 -3.65 0.57
N LYS A 24 -12.70 -4.71 0.40
CA LYS A 24 -13.91 -4.70 -0.45
C LYS A 24 -14.87 -3.53 -0.18
N PRO A 25 -15.28 -3.25 1.07
CA PRO A 25 -16.18 -2.12 1.35
C PRO A 25 -15.50 -0.75 1.21
N LEU A 26 -14.19 -0.71 0.99
CA LEU A 26 -13.42 0.54 0.84
C LEU A 26 -13.21 0.91 -0.63
N ILE A 27 -13.59 0.07 -1.59
CA ILE A 27 -13.40 0.35 -3.01
C ILE A 27 -14.24 1.56 -3.41
N THR A 28 -13.60 2.56 -4.00
CA THR A 28 -14.25 3.80 -4.47
C THR A 28 -14.33 3.88 -5.99
N GLY A 29 -13.62 3.00 -6.71
CA GLY A 29 -13.61 2.94 -8.16
C GLY A 29 -12.53 2.00 -8.66
N GLU A 30 -12.59 1.62 -9.93
CA GLU A 30 -11.65 0.72 -10.58
C GLU A 30 -11.39 1.21 -12.01
N ASP A 31 -10.17 1.03 -12.49
CA ASP A 31 -9.83 1.17 -13.90
C ASP A 31 -9.16 -0.12 -14.42
N ARG A 32 -8.53 -0.06 -15.60
CA ARG A 32 -7.90 -1.22 -16.22
C ARG A 32 -6.76 -1.81 -15.38
N ASP A 33 -6.03 -0.99 -14.65
CA ASP A 33 -4.78 -1.36 -13.99
C ASP A 33 -4.89 -1.32 -12.46
N PHE A 34 -5.80 -0.50 -11.90
CA PHE A 34 -5.89 -0.24 -10.47
C PHE A 34 -7.30 -0.27 -9.88
N VAL A 35 -7.37 -0.74 -8.64
CA VAL A 35 -8.54 -0.60 -7.75
C VAL A 35 -8.23 0.52 -6.76
N TYR A 36 -9.04 1.58 -6.76
CA TYR A 36 -8.92 2.70 -5.86
C TYR A 36 -9.70 2.43 -4.58
N VAL A 37 -9.06 2.69 -3.43
CA VAL A 37 -9.63 2.42 -2.11
C VAL A 37 -9.63 3.68 -1.25
N ALA A 38 -10.65 3.83 -0.41
CA ALA A 38 -10.72 4.90 0.56
C ALA A 38 -9.52 4.82 1.52
N PRO A 39 -8.87 5.96 1.85
CA PRO A 39 -7.61 6.00 2.58
C PRO A 39 -7.76 5.75 4.09
N ARG A 40 -8.30 4.59 4.46
CA ARG A 40 -8.58 4.20 5.86
C ARG A 40 -7.56 3.23 6.44
N ILE A 41 -6.74 2.59 5.59
CA ILE A 41 -5.73 1.61 5.99
C ILE A 41 -4.38 2.31 6.09
N ARG A 42 -3.70 2.11 7.22
CA ARG A 42 -2.34 2.59 7.46
C ARG A 42 -1.38 1.42 7.51
N ALA A 43 -0.17 1.60 6.98
CA ALA A 43 0.87 0.58 6.99
C ALA A 43 2.22 1.19 7.34
N ARG A 44 3.06 0.40 8.02
CA ARG A 44 4.46 0.70 8.23
C ARG A 44 5.28 0.04 7.12
N VAL A 45 6.21 0.81 6.56
CA VAL A 45 7.09 0.37 5.47
C VAL A 45 8.54 0.61 5.83
N LYS A 46 9.41 -0.26 5.33
CA LYS A 46 10.84 0.02 5.24
C LYS A 46 11.13 0.63 3.88
N MET A 47 11.97 1.65 3.85
CA MET A 47 12.44 2.31 2.64
C MET A 47 13.97 2.40 2.65
N ARG A 48 14.57 2.48 1.47
CA ARG A 48 16.01 2.74 1.35
C ARG A 48 16.33 4.22 1.55
N ASN A 49 15.67 5.09 0.79
CA ASN A 49 15.81 6.55 0.84
C ASN A 49 14.68 7.25 0.08
N TRP A 50 14.65 8.57 0.20
CA TRP A 50 13.84 9.45 -0.63
C TRP A 50 14.50 9.71 -1.99
N THR A 51 13.71 9.76 -3.04
CA THR A 51 14.14 10.29 -4.34
C THR A 51 14.10 11.82 -4.34
N ARG A 52 14.77 12.45 -5.31
CA ARG A 52 14.71 13.91 -5.51
C ARG A 52 13.29 14.43 -5.74
N ALA A 53 12.39 13.59 -6.25
CA ALA A 53 10.98 13.90 -6.46
C ALA A 53 10.12 13.70 -5.20
N GLY A 54 10.71 13.33 -4.05
CA GLY A 54 9.99 13.11 -2.81
C GLY A 54 9.24 11.76 -2.74
N MET A 55 9.63 10.79 -3.57
CA MET A 55 9.08 9.43 -3.54
C MET A 55 9.95 8.50 -2.70
N LEU A 56 9.37 7.42 -2.21
CA LEU A 56 10.08 6.41 -1.44
C LEU A 56 10.72 5.39 -2.39
N ARG A 57 12.02 5.11 -2.22
CA ARG A 57 12.76 4.16 -3.05
C ARG A 57 12.89 2.80 -2.35
N THR A 58 12.67 1.72 -3.13
CA THR A 58 12.76 0.32 -2.68
C THR A 58 11.93 0.08 -1.42
N LEU A 59 10.62 0.02 -1.60
CA LEU A 59 9.65 -0.11 -0.54
C LEU A 59 9.41 -1.58 -0.16
N MET A 60 9.43 -1.87 1.13
CA MET A 60 9.08 -3.17 1.67
C MET A 60 8.01 -3.04 2.76
N PHE A 61 6.90 -3.73 2.57
CA PHE A 61 5.85 -3.85 3.58
C PHE A 61 6.42 -4.45 4.86
N THR A 62 6.02 -3.88 6.01
CA THR A 62 6.37 -4.44 7.33
C THR A 62 5.12 -4.94 8.03
N GLU A 63 4.16 -4.06 8.29
CA GLU A 63 2.95 -4.39 9.06
C GLU A 63 1.84 -3.35 8.83
N PHE A 64 0.60 -3.72 9.12
CA PHE A 64 -0.52 -2.78 9.20
C PHE A 64 -0.49 -2.06 10.55
N ILE A 65 -0.87 -0.79 10.56
CA ILE A 65 -1.05 -0.02 11.79
C ILE A 65 -2.52 -0.11 12.16
N VAL A 66 -2.80 -0.70 13.33
CA VAL A 66 -4.13 -0.73 13.94
C VAL A 66 -4.39 0.61 14.61
#